data_AF-A0A3D0NBQ3-F1
#
_entry.id   AF-A0A3D0NBQ3-F1
#
_cell.length_a   1.000
_cell.length_b   1.000
_cell.length_c   1.000
_cell.angle_alpha   90.00
_cell.angle_beta   90.00
_cell.angle_gamma   90.00
#
_symmetry.space_group_name_H-M   'P 1'
#
loop_
_entity.id
_entity.type
_entity.pdbx_description
1 polymer ?
#
loop_
_entity_poly.entity_id
_entity_poly.type
_entity_poly.pdbx_seq_one_letter_code
_entity_poly.pdbx_strand_id
1 'polypeptide(L)'
;MSADYDLDGDVDIYVANDTVANFLYVNDGTGQFEERGTLHSVAFDGLGNSNGSMGIDVGDYNLDGKPDIWVANYEQEAFALYRNDGQAMFTYVSDRTGVTSLGGLFVGFGSLYYDFDYDGDEDILVTNGHVINYPRSGRLLQLPVLLVNEKNESNDYRKMVRKKFDDDDYMGKGHMGRGLALGDLDDDGDADFIFSNNVEPAAIVENTTEQTGINVRVKLIGRSTNRDAVGSILTLKTSAGDFIRLTRGGASYLSQSDPRMYWSLPADTSINSLVIQWPDGQIQEIDDIPTDQALTVIQATN
;
A
#
# COMPACT_ATOMS: atom_id res chain seq x y z
N MET A 1 9.50 -6.44 0.81
CA MET A 1 9.18 -5.23 0.05
C MET A 1 10.39 -4.31 0.09
N SER A 2 10.69 -3.64 -1.01
CA SER A 2 11.83 -2.73 -1.09
C SER A 2 11.33 -1.30 -1.30
N ALA A 3 11.78 -0.36 -0.49
CA ALA A 3 11.42 1.05 -0.54
C ALA A 3 12.50 1.85 0.20
N ASP A 4 12.52 3.17 0.06
CA ASP A 4 13.37 4.05 0.86
C ASP A 4 12.57 4.43 2.13
N TYR A 5 12.79 3.74 3.26
CA TYR A 5 11.93 3.90 4.46
C TYR A 5 12.38 5.04 5.38
N ASP A 6 13.67 5.39 5.38
CA ASP A 6 14.22 6.50 6.17
C ASP A 6 14.44 7.78 5.37
N LEU A 7 14.17 7.75 4.05
CA LEU A 7 14.22 8.86 3.11
C LEU A 7 15.63 9.41 2.91
N ASP A 8 16.64 8.53 2.97
CA ASP A 8 18.05 8.89 2.79
C ASP A 8 18.55 8.74 1.34
N GLY A 9 17.71 8.21 0.46
CA GLY A 9 17.96 8.06 -0.97
C GLY A 9 18.42 6.67 -1.39
N ASP A 10 18.58 5.71 -0.47
CA ASP A 10 18.83 4.33 -0.82
C ASP A 10 17.70 3.36 -0.42
N VAL A 11 17.67 2.21 -1.11
CA VAL A 11 16.57 1.27 -1.00
C VAL A 11 16.83 0.30 0.15
N ASP A 12 15.92 0.31 1.12
CA ASP A 12 15.81 -0.63 2.22
C ASP A 12 14.92 -1.83 1.87
N ILE A 13 14.89 -2.83 2.76
CA ILE A 13 14.06 -4.03 2.59
C ILE A 13 13.31 -4.37 3.87
N TYR A 14 11.98 -4.37 3.82
CA TYR A 14 11.11 -4.92 4.85
C TYR A 14 10.71 -6.36 4.52
N VAL A 15 10.84 -7.27 5.48
CA VAL A 15 10.50 -8.70 5.35
C VAL A 15 9.48 -9.08 6.42
N ALA A 16 8.27 -9.42 5.96
CA ALA A 16 7.27 -10.08 6.79
C ALA A 16 7.62 -11.55 6.93
N ASN A 17 7.54 -12.05 8.14
CA ASN A 17 7.77 -13.44 8.46
C ASN A 17 6.51 -14.07 9.07
N ASP A 18 6.39 -15.37 8.87
CA ASP A 18 5.40 -16.16 9.59
C ASP A 18 6.04 -16.69 10.88
N THR A 19 5.38 -16.54 12.03
CA THR A 19 5.75 -17.07 13.35
C THR A 19 6.99 -16.49 14.04
N VAL A 20 7.74 -15.59 13.40
CA VAL A 20 8.92 -14.91 13.98
C VAL A 20 8.86 -13.41 13.70
N ALA A 21 9.75 -12.64 14.32
CA ALA A 21 9.82 -11.19 14.13
C ALA A 21 9.95 -10.80 12.66
N ASN A 22 9.30 -9.72 12.28
CA ASN A 22 9.54 -9.09 10.98
C ASN A 22 10.90 -8.38 10.99
N PHE A 23 11.52 -8.23 9.82
CA PHE A 23 12.83 -7.61 9.69
C PHE A 23 12.74 -6.34 8.85
N LEU A 24 13.47 -5.32 9.28
CA LEU A 24 13.78 -4.16 8.45
C LEU A 24 15.29 -4.16 8.23
N TYR A 25 15.71 -4.37 6.98
CA TYR A 25 17.09 -4.29 6.56
C TYR A 25 17.33 -2.89 6.01
N VAL A 26 18.08 -2.09 6.77
CA VAL A 26 18.45 -0.72 6.39
C VAL A 26 19.74 -0.78 5.57
N ASN A 27 19.73 -0.17 4.40
CA ASN A 27 20.90 -0.08 3.53
C ASN A 27 21.79 1.11 3.97
N ASP A 28 23.09 1.03 3.70
CA ASP A 28 24.05 2.08 4.07
C ASP A 28 24.51 2.91 2.85
N GLY A 29 23.74 2.88 1.76
CA GLY A 29 24.08 3.44 0.46
C GLY A 29 25.13 2.66 -0.34
N THR A 30 25.77 1.64 0.25
CA THR A 30 26.80 0.82 -0.43
C THR A 30 26.29 -0.57 -0.82
N GLY A 31 25.03 -0.87 -0.52
CA GLY A 31 24.41 -2.19 -0.73
C GLY A 31 24.68 -3.15 0.43
N GLN A 32 25.17 -2.65 1.56
CA GLN A 32 25.35 -3.43 2.77
C GLN A 32 24.15 -3.17 3.68
N PHE A 33 23.49 -4.25 4.08
CA PHE A 33 22.24 -4.19 4.82
C PHE A 33 22.45 -4.59 6.28
N GLU A 34 21.86 -3.82 7.20
CA GLU A 34 21.81 -4.13 8.62
C GLU A 34 20.36 -4.39 9.05
N GLU A 35 20.10 -5.53 9.71
CA GLU A 35 18.79 -5.80 10.30
C GLU A 35 18.57 -4.91 11.53
N ARG A 36 17.52 -4.10 11.51
CA ARG A 36 17.20 -3.11 12.55
C ARG A 36 15.71 -3.04 12.92
N GLY A 37 14.89 -4.02 12.55
CA GLY A 37 13.44 -4.00 12.75
C GLY A 37 13.02 -3.79 14.21
N THR A 38 13.78 -4.35 15.17
CA THR A 38 13.52 -4.12 16.60
C THR A 38 13.87 -2.69 17.03
N LEU A 39 14.99 -2.15 16.56
CA LEU A 39 15.43 -0.79 16.90
C LEU A 39 14.50 0.27 16.28
N HIS A 40 13.96 -0.02 15.11
CA HIS A 40 13.00 0.82 14.38
C HIS A 40 11.54 0.57 14.78
N SER A 41 11.28 -0.28 15.78
CA SER A 41 9.94 -0.54 16.34
C SER A 41 8.91 -1.08 15.33
N VAL A 42 9.36 -1.93 14.40
CA VAL A 42 8.54 -2.48 13.29
C VAL A 42 8.61 -4.02 13.19
N ALA A 43 9.30 -4.66 14.14
CA ALA A 43 9.47 -6.11 14.20
C ALA A 43 8.29 -6.85 14.88
N PHE A 44 7.49 -6.16 15.69
CA PHE A 44 6.48 -6.74 16.58
C PHE A 44 5.21 -5.88 16.64
N ASP A 45 4.10 -6.47 17.08
CA ASP A 45 2.86 -5.73 17.37
C ASP A 45 2.98 -4.79 18.59
N GLY A 46 1.91 -4.05 18.87
CA GLY A 46 1.81 -3.15 20.02
C GLY A 46 1.94 -3.82 21.41
N LEU A 47 1.95 -5.16 21.47
CA LEU A 47 2.17 -5.94 22.68
C LEU A 47 3.55 -6.62 22.72
N GLY A 48 4.36 -6.45 21.68
CA GLY A 48 5.69 -7.06 21.56
C GLY A 48 5.68 -8.51 21.08
N ASN A 49 4.57 -9.00 20.50
CA ASN A 49 4.51 -10.34 19.94
C ASN A 49 4.98 -10.37 18.49
N SER A 50 5.58 -11.49 18.10
CA SER A 50 5.73 -11.85 16.69
C SER A 50 4.43 -12.44 16.18
N ASN A 51 3.90 -11.88 15.10
CA ASN A 51 2.71 -12.37 14.44
C ASN A 51 3.05 -13.21 13.20
N GLY A 52 2.04 -13.87 12.64
CA GLY A 52 2.14 -14.47 11.32
C GLY A 52 1.81 -13.44 10.23
N SER A 53 2.76 -13.16 9.35
CA SER A 53 2.58 -12.17 8.30
C SER A 53 2.98 -12.72 6.94
N MET A 54 2.05 -12.65 5.97
CA MET A 54 2.28 -13.13 4.59
C MET A 54 2.30 -12.00 3.56
N GLY A 55 1.42 -11.01 3.69
CA GLY A 55 1.35 -9.86 2.78
C GLY A 55 1.81 -8.56 3.43
N ILE A 56 2.36 -7.70 2.59
CA ILE A 56 2.84 -6.35 2.96
C ILE A 56 2.37 -5.39 1.87
N ASP A 57 2.04 -4.17 2.26
CA ASP A 57 2.11 -3.04 1.33
C ASP A 57 2.61 -1.76 2.03
N VAL A 58 3.03 -0.77 1.24
CA VAL A 58 3.54 0.52 1.72
C VAL A 58 2.81 1.66 1.03
N GLY A 59 2.40 2.65 1.80
CA GLY A 59 1.68 3.84 1.36
C GLY A 59 1.89 5.00 2.33
N ASP A 60 1.24 6.13 2.08
CA ASP A 60 1.25 7.31 2.94
C ASP A 60 -0.19 7.57 3.41
N TYR A 61 -0.66 6.75 4.34
CA TYR A 61 -2.08 6.76 4.72
C TYR A 61 -2.44 8.07 5.43
N ASN A 62 -1.47 8.70 6.10
CA ASN A 62 -1.71 9.93 6.86
C ASN A 62 -1.39 11.22 6.10
N LEU A 63 -0.89 11.14 4.86
CA LEU A 63 -0.47 12.25 4.02
C LEU A 63 0.63 13.10 4.68
N ASP A 64 1.56 12.46 5.41
CA ASP A 64 2.69 13.15 6.03
C ASP A 64 4.00 13.05 5.22
N GLY A 65 3.94 12.36 4.08
CA GLY A 65 5.04 12.20 3.14
C GLY A 65 6.03 11.11 3.51
N LYS A 66 5.73 10.27 4.50
CA LYS A 66 6.59 9.17 4.91
C LYS A 66 5.93 7.83 4.61
N PRO A 67 6.70 6.82 4.19
CA PRO A 67 6.17 5.50 3.91
C PRO A 67 5.77 4.79 5.20
N ASP A 68 4.47 4.57 5.36
CA ASP A 68 3.83 3.74 6.36
C ASP A 68 3.72 2.29 5.88
N ILE A 69 3.71 1.34 6.81
CA ILE A 69 3.74 -0.09 6.49
C ILE A 69 2.45 -0.75 6.95
N TRP A 70 1.79 -1.43 6.02
CA TRP A 70 0.75 -2.41 6.31
C TRP A 70 1.30 -3.82 6.29
N VAL A 71 0.92 -4.63 7.28
CA VAL A 71 1.29 -6.04 7.37
C VAL A 71 0.08 -6.90 7.69
N ALA A 72 -0.07 -7.97 6.90
CA ALA A 72 -1.06 -9.02 7.10
C ALA A 72 -0.84 -9.78 8.42
N ASN A 73 -1.84 -10.56 8.82
CA ASN A 73 -1.91 -11.26 10.10
C ASN A 73 -2.25 -12.75 9.94
N TYR A 74 -2.15 -13.50 11.04
CA TYR A 74 -2.69 -14.84 11.18
C TYR A 74 -3.96 -14.88 12.05
N GLU A 75 -4.55 -16.08 12.15
CA GLU A 75 -5.69 -16.39 12.99
C GLU A 75 -5.43 -15.92 14.44
N GLN A 76 -6.41 -15.24 15.04
CA GLN A 76 -6.34 -14.63 16.40
C GLN A 76 -5.37 -13.44 16.57
N GLU A 77 -4.82 -12.92 15.48
CA GLU A 77 -3.94 -11.74 15.49
C GLU A 77 -4.64 -10.57 14.82
N ALA A 78 -4.17 -9.35 15.08
CA ALA A 78 -4.59 -8.15 14.37
C ALA A 78 -3.69 -7.90 13.16
N PHE A 79 -4.24 -7.28 12.12
CA PHE A 79 -3.42 -6.63 11.11
C PHE A 79 -2.54 -5.55 11.76
N ALA A 80 -1.35 -5.33 11.22
CA ALA A 80 -0.45 -4.30 11.72
C ALA A 80 -0.39 -3.14 10.74
N LEU A 81 -0.74 -1.95 11.23
CA LEU A 81 -0.46 -0.68 10.57
C LEU A 81 0.60 0.05 11.39
N TYR A 82 1.75 0.31 10.76
CA TYR A 82 2.87 1.03 11.34
C TYR A 82 2.98 2.40 10.70
N ARG A 83 2.85 3.45 11.52
CA ARG A 83 3.08 4.82 11.07
C ARG A 83 4.57 5.15 11.16
N ASN A 84 5.16 5.69 10.11
CA ASN A 84 6.53 6.18 10.12
C ASN A 84 6.59 7.59 10.72
N ASP A 85 7.20 7.72 11.89
CA ASP A 85 7.38 9.02 12.55
C ASP A 85 8.57 9.81 11.95
N GLY A 86 9.38 9.17 11.11
CA GLY A 86 10.54 9.73 10.41
C GLY A 86 11.80 8.90 10.66
N GLN A 87 12.76 8.93 9.72
CA GLN A 87 14.01 8.16 9.78
C GLN A 87 13.75 6.65 10.02
N ALA A 88 12.71 6.12 9.38
CA ALA A 88 12.20 4.76 9.56
C ALA A 88 11.90 4.39 11.02
N MET A 89 11.60 5.34 11.91
CA MET A 89 11.12 5.02 13.26
C MET A 89 9.60 4.84 13.22
N PHE A 90 9.12 3.66 13.59
CA PHE A 90 7.71 3.33 13.45
C PHE A 90 6.96 3.32 14.78
N THR A 91 5.68 3.71 14.72
CA THR A 91 4.70 3.49 15.80
C THR A 91 3.63 2.53 15.30
N TYR A 92 3.35 1.48 16.08
CA TYR A 92 2.18 0.62 15.86
C TYR A 92 0.89 1.39 16.14
N VAL A 93 0.05 1.59 15.12
CA VAL A 93 -1.15 2.43 15.20
C VAL A 93 -2.46 1.67 14.93
N SER A 94 -2.46 0.34 14.83
CA SER A 94 -3.69 -0.43 14.57
C SER A 94 -4.80 -0.18 15.60
N ASP A 95 -4.45 0.01 16.88
CA ASP A 95 -5.43 0.31 17.93
C ASP A 95 -6.08 1.69 17.72
N ARG A 96 -5.28 2.69 17.37
CA ARG A 96 -5.73 4.08 17.22
C ARG A 96 -6.55 4.28 15.95
N THR A 97 -6.22 3.54 14.89
CA THR A 97 -6.91 3.56 13.60
C THR A 97 -8.12 2.62 13.56
N GLY A 98 -8.32 1.79 14.59
CA GLY A 98 -9.44 0.86 14.70
C GLY A 98 -9.23 -0.48 13.98
N VAL A 99 -8.08 -0.68 13.33
CA VAL A 99 -7.69 -1.92 12.63
C VAL A 99 -7.73 -3.13 13.57
N THR A 100 -7.35 -2.97 14.84
CA THR A 100 -7.39 -4.06 15.84
C THR A 100 -8.79 -4.66 16.03
N SER A 101 -9.86 -3.92 15.70
CA SER A 101 -11.24 -4.44 15.76
C SER A 101 -11.51 -5.60 14.78
N LEU A 102 -10.65 -5.78 13.79
CA LEU A 102 -10.69 -6.88 12.83
C LEU A 102 -9.86 -8.08 13.29
N GLY A 103 -9.12 -7.93 14.38
CA GLY A 103 -8.23 -8.96 14.92
C GLY A 103 -8.98 -10.25 15.22
N GLY A 104 -8.36 -11.35 14.82
CA GLY A 104 -8.90 -12.71 15.00
C GLY A 104 -10.08 -13.11 14.11
N LEU A 105 -10.51 -12.24 13.19
CA LEU A 105 -11.56 -12.58 12.23
C LEU A 105 -11.01 -13.18 10.93
N PHE A 106 -9.81 -12.75 10.54
CA PHE A 106 -9.25 -13.00 9.22
C PHE A 106 -7.81 -13.52 9.29
N VAL A 107 -7.42 -14.27 8.26
CA VAL A 107 -6.04 -14.64 7.94
C VAL A 107 -5.71 -13.95 6.62
N GLY A 108 -4.90 -12.89 6.72
CA GLY A 108 -4.59 -12.01 5.61
C GLY A 108 -3.47 -12.52 4.72
N PHE A 109 -3.57 -12.23 3.43
CA PHE A 109 -2.50 -12.44 2.45
C PHE A 109 -2.28 -11.15 1.68
N GLY A 110 -2.54 -11.17 0.37
CA GLY A 110 -2.31 -10.02 -0.50
C GLY A 110 -3.01 -8.77 0.00
N SER A 111 -2.27 -7.66 -0.03
CA SER A 111 -2.69 -6.36 0.48
C SER A 111 -2.29 -5.27 -0.51
N LEU A 112 -3.08 -4.21 -0.59
CA LEU A 112 -2.85 -3.06 -1.47
C LEU A 112 -3.21 -1.75 -0.76
N TYR A 113 -2.34 -0.75 -0.90
CA TYR A 113 -2.67 0.67 -0.78
C TYR A 113 -3.15 1.21 -2.13
N TYR A 114 -4.32 1.83 -2.13
CA TYR A 114 -4.93 2.54 -3.25
C TYR A 114 -6.06 3.44 -2.71
N ASP A 115 -6.39 4.52 -3.39
CA ASP A 115 -7.50 5.41 -3.02
C ASP A 115 -8.79 4.91 -3.69
N PHE A 116 -9.64 4.18 -2.95
CA PHE A 116 -10.81 3.49 -3.55
C PHE A 116 -12.05 4.38 -3.61
N ASP A 117 -12.13 5.45 -2.84
CA ASP A 117 -13.27 6.36 -2.84
C ASP A 117 -12.97 7.75 -3.45
N TYR A 118 -11.76 7.92 -3.99
CA TYR A 118 -11.28 9.11 -4.70
C TYR A 118 -11.23 10.37 -3.85
N ASP A 119 -10.98 10.25 -2.55
CA ASP A 119 -10.93 11.38 -1.62
C ASP A 119 -9.53 11.99 -1.43
N GLY A 120 -8.52 11.37 -2.06
CA GLY A 120 -7.14 11.82 -2.11
C GLY A 120 -6.22 11.17 -1.08
N ASP A 121 -6.72 10.27 -0.23
CA ASP A 121 -5.88 9.45 0.63
C ASP A 121 -6.00 7.95 0.36
N GLU A 122 -4.93 7.20 0.68
CA GLU A 122 -4.88 5.79 0.36
C GLU A 122 -5.62 4.96 1.41
N ASP A 123 -6.51 4.10 0.94
CA ASP A 123 -7.20 3.04 1.66
C ASP A 123 -6.39 1.74 1.62
N ILE A 124 -6.91 0.70 2.28
CA ILE A 124 -6.27 -0.62 2.32
C ILE A 124 -7.26 -1.71 1.90
N LEU A 125 -6.91 -2.46 0.85
CA LEU A 125 -7.61 -3.67 0.44
C LEU A 125 -6.79 -4.92 0.79
N VAL A 126 -7.43 -5.90 1.40
CA VAL A 126 -6.81 -7.17 1.79
C VAL A 126 -7.64 -8.35 1.31
N THR A 127 -6.96 -9.34 0.71
CA THR A 127 -7.56 -10.65 0.45
C THR A 127 -7.26 -11.63 1.59
N ASN A 128 -8.26 -12.42 1.96
CA ASN A 128 -8.22 -13.28 3.13
C ASN A 128 -8.62 -14.72 2.79
N GLY A 129 -8.16 -15.67 3.59
CA GLY A 129 -8.58 -17.06 3.48
C GLY A 129 -7.76 -17.97 4.39
N HIS A 130 -8.39 -18.90 5.09
CA HIS A 130 -7.66 -19.74 6.04
C HIS A 130 -6.72 -20.73 5.33
N VAL A 131 -5.62 -21.14 5.99
CA VAL A 131 -4.69 -22.18 5.48
C VAL A 131 -5.01 -23.58 5.99
N ILE A 132 -5.60 -23.68 7.18
CA ILE A 132 -6.10 -24.93 7.76
C ILE A 132 -7.51 -25.23 7.20
N ASN A 133 -7.69 -26.42 6.62
CA ASN A 133 -8.95 -26.88 6.01
C ASN A 133 -10.14 -26.97 7.00
N TYR A 134 -9.85 -27.20 8.27
CA TYR A 134 -10.83 -27.30 9.36
C TYR A 134 -10.39 -26.43 10.54
N PRO A 135 -10.49 -25.10 10.40
CA PRO A 135 -9.99 -24.20 11.42
C PRO A 135 -10.84 -24.33 12.69
N ARG A 136 -10.20 -24.22 13.85
CA ARG A 136 -10.92 -24.31 15.14
C ARG A 136 -11.62 -23.01 15.48
N SER A 137 -11.09 -21.88 15.02
CA SER A 137 -11.75 -20.58 15.09
C SER A 137 -11.85 -19.98 13.67
N GLY A 138 -12.87 -19.17 13.42
CA GLY A 138 -13.07 -18.57 12.10
C GLY A 138 -13.56 -19.54 11.01
N ARG A 139 -13.41 -19.12 9.75
CA ARG A 139 -13.93 -19.81 8.56
C ARG A 139 -12.81 -20.08 7.57
N LEU A 140 -12.92 -21.17 6.82
CA LEU A 140 -12.01 -21.48 5.72
C LEU A 140 -12.07 -20.40 4.63
N LEU A 141 -13.29 -20.12 4.17
CA LEU A 141 -13.61 -19.05 3.23
C LEU A 141 -13.81 -17.74 4.00
N GLN A 142 -13.08 -16.70 3.62
CA GLN A 142 -13.06 -15.42 4.31
C GLN A 142 -13.26 -14.26 3.35
N LEU A 143 -13.92 -13.21 3.83
CA LEU A 143 -14.24 -12.04 3.02
C LEU A 143 -12.94 -11.29 2.68
N PRO A 144 -12.78 -10.77 1.46
CA PRO A 144 -11.93 -9.62 1.23
C PRO A 144 -12.35 -8.46 2.15
N VAL A 145 -11.40 -7.62 2.51
CA VAL A 145 -11.62 -6.50 3.43
C VAL A 145 -11.09 -5.24 2.77
N LEU A 146 -11.98 -4.29 2.49
CA LEU A 146 -11.63 -2.92 2.15
C LEU A 146 -11.78 -2.04 3.39
N LEU A 147 -10.72 -1.33 3.73
CA LEU A 147 -10.65 -0.37 4.83
C LEU A 147 -10.51 1.03 4.25
N VAL A 148 -11.60 1.79 4.30
CA VAL A 148 -11.65 3.18 3.86
C VAL A 148 -11.01 4.08 4.92
N ASN A 149 -10.17 5.00 4.51
CA ASN A 149 -9.37 5.89 5.32
C ASN A 149 -10.14 7.16 5.67
N GLU A 150 -10.98 7.08 6.70
CA GLU A 150 -11.81 8.22 7.08
C GLU A 150 -11.08 9.17 8.04
N LYS A 151 -11.13 10.47 7.74
CA LYS A 151 -10.79 11.53 8.70
C LYS A 151 -11.79 11.51 9.85
N ASN A 152 -11.30 11.56 11.08
CA ASN A 152 -12.18 11.67 12.24
C ASN A 152 -12.79 13.07 12.36
N GLU A 153 -13.80 13.23 13.24
CA GLU A 153 -14.51 14.51 13.43
C GLU A 153 -13.61 15.70 13.80
N SER A 154 -12.45 15.45 14.41
CA SER A 154 -11.49 16.48 14.83
C SER A 154 -10.35 16.69 13.82
N ASN A 155 -10.30 15.89 12.75
CA ASN A 155 -9.25 15.81 11.74
C ASN A 155 -7.81 15.68 12.30
N ASP A 156 -7.67 15.13 13.51
CA ASP A 156 -6.38 14.94 14.19
C ASP A 156 -5.84 13.50 14.04
N TYR A 157 -6.70 12.56 13.63
CA TYR A 157 -6.30 11.20 13.29
C TYR A 157 -7.24 10.56 12.26
N ARG A 158 -6.76 9.49 11.63
CA ARG A 158 -7.48 8.73 10.61
C ARG A 158 -7.97 7.40 11.15
N LYS A 159 -9.12 6.94 10.66
CA LYS A 159 -9.71 5.65 11.01
C LYS A 159 -9.80 4.79 9.76
N MET A 160 -9.45 3.52 9.91
CA MET A 160 -9.61 2.50 8.88
C MET A 160 -10.98 1.85 9.07
N VAL A 161 -11.96 2.31 8.29
CA VAL A 161 -13.35 1.90 8.40
C VAL A 161 -13.66 0.81 7.38
N ARG A 162 -14.07 -0.35 7.87
CA ARG A 162 -14.41 -1.47 7.00
C ARG A 162 -15.68 -1.19 6.20
N LYS A 163 -15.55 -1.13 4.87
CA LYS A 163 -16.68 -1.06 3.94
C LYS A 163 -17.41 -2.41 3.88
N LYS A 164 -18.74 -2.36 3.79
CA LYS A 164 -19.61 -3.53 3.65
C LYS A 164 -20.09 -3.63 2.20
N PHE A 165 -20.18 -4.85 1.72
CA PHE A 165 -20.65 -5.20 0.39
C PHE A 165 -21.79 -6.21 0.52
N ASP A 166 -22.67 -6.23 -0.48
CA ASP A 166 -23.80 -7.17 -0.53
C ASP A 166 -23.31 -8.59 -0.77
N ASP A 167 -24.06 -9.58 -0.27
CA ASP A 167 -23.69 -11.01 -0.35
C ASP A 167 -23.57 -11.55 -1.78
N ASP A 168 -24.07 -10.82 -2.79
CA ASP A 168 -23.96 -11.17 -4.22
C ASP A 168 -22.70 -10.59 -4.88
N ASP A 169 -22.06 -9.60 -4.26
CA ASP A 169 -20.79 -9.01 -4.69
C ASP A 169 -19.61 -9.96 -4.41
N TYR A 170 -18.53 -9.86 -5.19
CA TYR A 170 -17.31 -10.63 -4.92
C TYR A 170 -16.75 -10.31 -3.53
N MET A 171 -16.74 -9.04 -3.14
CA MET A 171 -16.27 -8.53 -1.86
C MET A 171 -17.18 -8.92 -0.68
N GLY A 172 -18.44 -9.26 -0.95
CA GLY A 172 -19.39 -9.79 0.03
C GLY A 172 -19.32 -11.32 0.22
N LYS A 173 -18.48 -12.02 -0.56
CA LYS A 173 -18.34 -13.48 -0.54
C LYS A 173 -17.01 -13.92 0.07
N GLY A 174 -17.05 -15.06 0.74
CA GLY A 174 -15.87 -15.66 1.34
C GLY A 174 -15.07 -16.45 0.31
N HIS A 175 -13.75 -16.26 0.30
CA HIS A 175 -12.80 -16.86 -0.64
C HIS A 175 -11.63 -17.50 0.10
N MET A 176 -10.84 -18.31 -0.59
CA MET A 176 -9.50 -18.71 -0.14
C MET A 176 -8.44 -17.81 -0.78
N GLY A 177 -8.55 -16.52 -0.52
CA GLY A 177 -7.75 -15.47 -1.15
C GLY A 177 -6.27 -15.55 -0.82
N ARG A 178 -5.40 -15.31 -1.82
CA ARG A 178 -3.94 -15.36 -1.68
C ARG A 178 -3.28 -14.12 -2.25
N GLY A 179 -3.11 -14.05 -3.56
CA GLY A 179 -2.48 -12.89 -4.20
C GLY A 179 -3.52 -11.85 -4.59
N LEU A 180 -3.09 -10.60 -4.55
CA LEU A 180 -3.88 -9.44 -4.91
C LEU A 180 -3.00 -8.48 -5.71
N ALA A 181 -3.48 -8.01 -6.85
CA ALA A 181 -2.80 -7.04 -7.69
C ALA A 181 -3.82 -6.03 -8.21
N LEU A 182 -3.35 -4.82 -8.50
CA LEU A 182 -4.15 -3.79 -9.17
C LEU A 182 -3.62 -3.48 -10.56
N GLY A 183 -4.50 -2.96 -11.41
CA GLY A 183 -4.14 -2.35 -12.67
C GLY A 183 -5.39 -1.81 -13.35
N ASP A 184 -5.24 -0.71 -14.07
CA ASP A 184 -6.29 -0.14 -14.92
C ASP A 184 -6.37 -0.97 -16.21
N LEU A 185 -7.31 -1.93 -16.27
CA LEU A 185 -7.37 -2.98 -17.29
C LEU A 185 -8.18 -2.58 -18.52
N ASP A 186 -9.10 -1.64 -18.37
CA ASP A 186 -9.95 -1.12 -19.43
C ASP A 186 -9.59 0.32 -19.87
N ASP A 187 -8.58 0.93 -19.24
CA ASP A 187 -8.03 2.26 -19.51
C ASP A 187 -9.02 3.40 -19.25
N ASP A 188 -9.91 3.23 -18.26
CA ASP A 188 -10.97 4.18 -17.94
C ASP A 188 -10.55 5.29 -16.95
N GLY A 189 -9.39 5.14 -16.31
CA GLY A 189 -8.88 6.11 -15.34
C GLY A 189 -8.66 5.55 -13.95
N ASP A 190 -9.23 4.40 -13.62
CA ASP A 190 -9.06 3.77 -12.33
C ASP A 190 -8.50 2.35 -12.36
N ALA A 191 -8.09 1.86 -11.19
CA ALA A 191 -7.53 0.53 -11.07
C ALA A 191 -8.61 -0.51 -10.79
N ASP A 192 -8.59 -1.60 -11.56
CA ASP A 192 -9.27 -2.84 -11.27
C ASP A 192 -8.41 -3.76 -10.41
N PHE A 193 -9.06 -4.77 -9.81
CA PHE A 193 -8.42 -5.66 -8.85
C PHE A 193 -8.44 -7.11 -9.31
N ILE A 194 -7.27 -7.73 -9.31
CA ILE A 194 -7.10 -9.15 -9.65
C ILE A 194 -6.81 -9.93 -8.37
N PHE A 195 -7.72 -10.84 -8.04
CA PHE A 195 -7.57 -11.77 -6.93
C PHE A 195 -7.13 -13.13 -7.44
N SER A 196 -6.09 -13.68 -6.85
CA SER A 196 -5.74 -15.09 -6.99
C SER A 196 -6.13 -15.84 -5.74
N ASN A 197 -6.68 -17.03 -5.94
CA ASN A 197 -7.31 -17.78 -4.90
C ASN A 197 -6.88 -19.25 -4.95
N ASN A 198 -6.96 -19.93 -3.81
CA ASN A 198 -6.72 -21.36 -3.73
C ASN A 198 -8.00 -22.16 -4.02
N VAL A 199 -7.91 -23.17 -4.90
CA VAL A 199 -9.02 -24.11 -5.18
C VAL A 199 -10.26 -23.43 -5.78
N GLU A 200 -10.12 -22.22 -6.31
CA GLU A 200 -11.12 -21.48 -7.06
C GLU A 200 -10.44 -20.64 -8.15
N PRO A 201 -11.16 -20.23 -9.21
CA PRO A 201 -10.59 -19.38 -10.24
C PRO A 201 -10.07 -18.04 -9.69
N ALA A 202 -9.09 -17.46 -10.37
CA ALA A 202 -8.79 -16.06 -10.20
C ALA A 202 -10.01 -15.21 -10.59
N ALA A 203 -10.19 -14.08 -9.92
CA ALA A 203 -11.25 -13.13 -10.18
C ALA A 203 -10.66 -11.79 -10.61
N ILE A 204 -11.33 -11.13 -11.54
CA ILE A 204 -11.13 -9.71 -11.86
C ILE A 204 -12.36 -9.00 -11.31
N VAL A 205 -12.13 -7.97 -10.50
CA VAL A 205 -13.16 -7.13 -9.91
C VAL A 205 -12.98 -5.74 -10.51
N GLU A 206 -13.95 -5.37 -11.34
CA GLU A 206 -14.03 -4.05 -11.97
C GLU A 206 -14.34 -2.99 -10.92
N ASN A 207 -13.62 -1.88 -10.93
CA ASN A 207 -13.90 -0.76 -10.05
C ASN A 207 -14.96 0.15 -10.66
N THR A 208 -16.20 0.05 -10.20
CA THR A 208 -17.31 0.86 -10.72
C THR A 208 -17.60 2.09 -9.85
N THR A 209 -16.64 2.53 -9.04
CA THR A 209 -16.82 3.68 -8.14
C THR A 209 -16.90 4.96 -8.96
N GLU A 210 -17.87 5.84 -8.66
CA GLU A 210 -18.02 7.09 -9.42
C GLU A 210 -16.79 7.98 -9.25
N GLN A 211 -16.04 8.18 -10.34
CA GLN A 211 -14.90 9.08 -10.37
C GLN A 211 -15.39 10.53 -10.35
N THR A 212 -15.29 11.20 -9.21
CA THR A 212 -15.78 12.58 -9.02
C THR A 212 -14.68 13.66 -9.14
N GLY A 213 -13.44 13.24 -9.40
CA GLY A 213 -12.25 14.07 -9.29
C GLY A 213 -11.36 14.09 -10.54
N ILE A 214 -10.14 14.60 -10.35
CA ILE A 214 -9.05 14.54 -11.33
C ILE A 214 -8.20 13.32 -11.02
N ASN A 215 -8.01 12.45 -12.01
CA ASN A 215 -7.16 11.26 -11.89
C ASN A 215 -5.82 11.49 -12.58
N VAL A 216 -4.73 11.26 -11.84
CA VAL A 216 -3.37 11.33 -12.37
C VAL A 216 -2.75 9.95 -12.29
N ARG A 217 -2.23 9.47 -13.43
CA ARG A 217 -1.60 8.15 -13.56
C ARG A 217 -0.19 8.33 -14.07
N VAL A 218 0.82 7.92 -13.30
CA VAL A 218 2.24 8.11 -13.66
C VAL A 218 3.01 6.80 -13.60
N LYS A 219 3.72 6.47 -14.67
CA LYS A 219 4.69 5.38 -14.71
C LYS A 219 6.11 5.93 -14.82
N LEU A 220 7.01 5.46 -13.97
CA LEU A 220 8.43 5.80 -14.06
C LEU A 220 9.22 4.72 -14.82
N ILE A 221 10.26 5.16 -15.51
CA ILE A 221 11.28 4.28 -16.10
C ILE A 221 12.67 4.83 -15.77
N GLY A 222 13.39 4.13 -14.88
CA GLY A 222 14.77 4.47 -14.55
C GLY A 222 15.72 4.27 -15.73
N ARG A 223 16.80 5.06 -15.78
CA ARG A 223 17.88 4.92 -16.77
C ARG A 223 19.24 4.69 -16.13
N SER A 224 19.61 5.58 -15.22
CA SER A 224 20.83 5.50 -14.40
C SER A 224 20.59 4.65 -13.15
N THR A 225 19.36 4.66 -12.66
CA THR A 225 18.87 3.81 -11.56
C THR A 225 18.22 2.52 -12.08
N ASN A 226 17.68 1.70 -11.18
CA ASN A 226 16.95 0.48 -11.55
C ASN A 226 15.76 0.81 -12.48
N ARG A 227 15.46 -0.06 -13.45
CA ARG A 227 14.48 0.23 -14.52
C ARG A 227 13.07 0.47 -13.99
N ASP A 228 12.73 -0.17 -12.88
CA ASP A 228 11.43 -0.06 -12.21
C ASP A 228 11.36 1.17 -11.30
N ALA A 229 12.44 1.96 -11.20
CA ALA A 229 12.55 3.18 -10.41
C ALA A 229 12.25 2.99 -8.90
N VAL A 230 12.39 1.78 -8.36
CA VAL A 230 12.20 1.46 -6.94
C VAL A 230 13.10 2.36 -6.08
N GLY A 231 12.50 2.98 -5.05
CA GLY A 231 13.12 4.01 -4.22
C GLY A 231 12.82 5.44 -4.66
N SER A 232 12.17 5.66 -5.81
CA SER A 232 11.78 7.01 -6.21
C SER A 232 10.63 7.56 -5.35
N ILE A 233 10.71 8.85 -5.03
CA ILE A 233 9.64 9.60 -4.36
C ILE A 233 9.04 10.57 -5.36
N LEU A 234 7.72 10.54 -5.50
CA LEU A 234 6.96 11.41 -6.40
C LEU A 234 6.09 12.33 -5.57
N THR A 235 6.34 13.63 -5.68
CA THR A 235 5.53 14.66 -5.03
C THR A 235 4.71 15.40 -6.09
N LEU A 236 3.40 15.18 -6.08
CA LEU A 236 2.46 15.94 -6.91
C LEU A 236 2.09 17.24 -6.19
N LYS A 237 2.57 18.37 -6.72
CA LYS A 237 2.31 19.71 -6.17
C LYS A 237 0.96 20.21 -6.67
N THR A 238 0.03 20.53 -5.77
CA THR A 238 -1.32 20.98 -6.16
C THR A 238 -1.81 22.17 -5.34
N SER A 239 -2.95 22.76 -5.73
CA SER A 239 -3.63 23.77 -4.91
C SER A 239 -4.28 23.22 -3.63
N ALA A 240 -4.52 21.90 -3.56
CA ALA A 240 -5.13 21.24 -2.41
C ALA A 240 -4.12 20.71 -1.38
N GLY A 241 -2.82 20.78 -1.71
CA GLY A 241 -1.74 20.21 -0.92
C GLY A 241 -0.78 19.41 -1.79
N ASP A 242 0.29 18.93 -1.18
CA ASP A 242 1.25 18.04 -1.83
C ASP A 242 0.84 16.59 -1.55
N PHE A 243 0.80 15.77 -2.59
CA PHE A 243 0.48 14.35 -2.46
C PHE A 243 1.68 13.51 -2.87
N ILE A 244 2.07 12.60 -1.99
CA ILE A 244 3.30 11.82 -2.16
C ILE A 244 2.96 10.37 -2.51
N ARG A 245 3.72 9.80 -3.45
CA ARG A 245 3.74 8.36 -3.73
C ARG A 245 5.18 7.90 -3.79
N LEU A 246 5.41 6.67 -3.33
CA LEU A 246 6.71 6.04 -3.34
C LEU A 246 6.71 4.84 -4.27
N THR A 247 7.76 4.72 -5.07
CA THR A 247 7.94 3.55 -5.92
C THR A 247 8.53 2.42 -5.10
N ARG A 248 7.75 1.36 -4.95
CA ARG A 248 8.09 0.18 -4.14
C ARG A 248 8.34 -1.06 -5.00
N GLY A 249 9.30 -1.87 -4.57
CA GLY A 249 9.71 -3.11 -5.21
C GLY A 249 9.10 -4.33 -4.50
N GLY A 250 8.28 -5.09 -5.24
CA GLY A 250 7.46 -6.16 -4.68
C GLY A 250 6.27 -5.59 -3.92
N ALA A 251 5.11 -6.25 -4.02
CA ALA A 251 3.91 -5.89 -3.27
C ALA A 251 3.06 -7.13 -2.96
N SER A 252 2.19 -7.03 -1.96
CA SER A 252 1.15 -8.03 -1.71
C SER A 252 1.74 -9.44 -1.42
N TYR A 253 1.10 -10.52 -1.88
CA TYR A 253 1.55 -11.90 -1.65
C TYR A 253 1.54 -12.72 -2.94
N LEU A 254 2.73 -13.16 -3.41
CA LEU A 254 2.89 -13.92 -4.67
C LEU A 254 2.24 -13.25 -5.89
N SER A 255 2.16 -11.92 -5.89
CA SER A 255 1.56 -11.10 -6.92
C SER A 255 2.38 -9.82 -7.15
N GLN A 256 2.04 -9.07 -8.20
CA GLN A 256 2.65 -7.77 -8.50
C GLN A 256 1.62 -6.92 -9.24
N SER A 257 1.45 -5.68 -8.80
CA SER A 257 0.57 -4.70 -9.43
C SER A 257 1.22 -4.03 -10.64
N ASP A 258 0.39 -3.41 -11.47
CA ASP A 258 0.82 -2.41 -12.43
C ASP A 258 1.70 -1.34 -11.72
N PRO A 259 2.85 -0.95 -12.29
CA PRO A 259 3.76 0.01 -11.66
C PRO A 259 3.31 1.47 -11.76
N ARG A 260 2.15 1.76 -12.39
CA ARG A 260 1.57 3.10 -12.39
C ARG A 260 1.21 3.51 -10.96
N MET A 261 1.57 4.74 -10.63
CA MET A 261 1.12 5.43 -9.42
C MET A 261 -0.13 6.23 -9.76
N TYR A 262 -1.06 6.24 -8.80
CA TYR A 262 -2.38 6.83 -8.94
C TYR A 262 -2.58 7.93 -7.89
N TRP A 263 -3.15 9.04 -8.31
CA TRP A 263 -3.68 10.09 -7.45
C TRP A 263 -5.09 10.42 -7.89
N SER A 264 -5.96 10.59 -6.91
CA SER A 264 -7.30 11.15 -7.08
C SER A 264 -7.31 12.50 -6.37
N LEU A 265 -7.79 13.52 -7.04
CA LEU A 265 -7.81 14.88 -6.50
C LEU A 265 -9.22 15.46 -6.62
N PRO A 266 -9.62 16.39 -5.72
CA PRO A 266 -10.84 17.15 -5.91
C PRO A 266 -10.89 17.83 -7.28
N ALA A 267 -12.07 17.88 -7.92
CA ALA A 267 -12.23 18.32 -9.31
C ALA A 267 -11.78 19.77 -9.60
N ASP A 268 -11.70 20.63 -8.58
CA ASP A 268 -11.26 22.02 -8.68
C ASP A 268 -9.76 22.22 -8.38
N THR A 269 -9.03 21.12 -8.18
CA THR A 269 -7.60 21.14 -7.87
C THR A 269 -6.77 21.52 -9.10
N SER A 270 -5.91 22.52 -8.98
CA SER A 270 -4.88 22.80 -9.99
C SER A 270 -3.62 22.00 -9.71
N ILE A 271 -3.13 21.27 -10.71
CA ILE A 271 -1.82 20.61 -10.67
C ILE A 271 -0.75 21.63 -11.08
N ASN A 272 0.25 21.83 -10.22
CA ASN A 272 1.33 22.78 -10.45
C ASN A 272 2.53 22.10 -11.12
N SER A 273 3.00 21.00 -10.54
CA SER A 273 4.10 20.20 -11.08
C SER A 273 4.15 18.82 -10.42
N LEU A 274 4.86 17.89 -11.05
CA LEU A 274 5.27 16.61 -10.49
C LEU A 274 6.78 16.63 -10.26
N VAL A 275 7.20 16.56 -9.00
CA VAL A 275 8.61 16.49 -8.62
C VAL A 275 8.98 15.05 -8.32
N ILE A 276 9.93 14.50 -9.06
CA ILE A 276 10.43 13.14 -8.91
C ILE A 276 11.85 13.21 -8.33
N GLN A 277 12.04 12.63 -7.16
CA GLN A 277 13.35 12.33 -6.61
C GLN A 277 13.69 10.88 -6.96
N TRP A 278 14.72 10.71 -7.78
CA TRP A 278 15.21 9.39 -8.20
C TRP A 278 16.18 8.78 -7.17
N PRO A 279 16.37 7.45 -7.16
CA PRO A 279 17.28 6.76 -6.22
C PRO A 279 18.76 7.18 -6.28
N ASP A 280 19.19 7.91 -7.32
CA ASP A 280 20.54 8.46 -7.41
C ASP A 280 20.62 9.92 -6.93
N GLY A 281 19.56 10.43 -6.31
CA GLY A 281 19.43 11.81 -5.84
C GLY A 281 19.12 12.83 -6.95
N GLN A 282 18.99 12.40 -8.21
CA GLN A 282 18.55 13.30 -9.27
C GLN A 282 17.11 13.77 -8.99
N ILE A 283 16.84 15.06 -9.22
CA ILE A 283 15.51 15.62 -9.17
C ILE A 283 15.07 15.97 -10.59
N GLN A 284 13.88 15.52 -10.97
CA GLN A 284 13.24 15.84 -12.25
C GLN A 284 11.84 16.41 -11.99
N GLU A 285 11.57 17.59 -12.54
CA GLU A 285 10.28 18.26 -12.43
C GLU A 285 9.56 18.24 -13.78
N ILE A 286 8.26 17.96 -13.76
CA ILE A 286 7.37 17.92 -14.92
C ILE A 286 6.21 18.88 -14.65
N ASP A 287 5.98 19.85 -15.54
CA ASP A 287 4.90 20.85 -15.38
C ASP A 287 3.60 20.44 -16.09
N ASP A 288 3.71 19.77 -17.23
CA ASP A 288 2.55 19.36 -18.06
C ASP A 288 2.12 17.91 -17.72
N ILE A 289 1.26 17.75 -16.71
CA ILE A 289 0.72 16.44 -16.29
C ILE A 289 -0.65 16.21 -16.94
N PRO A 290 -0.83 15.19 -17.80
CA PRO A 290 -2.14 14.82 -18.32
C PRO A 290 -3.03 14.19 -17.24
N THR A 291 -4.33 14.45 -17.32
CA THR A 291 -5.35 13.92 -16.39
C THR A 291 -6.30 12.91 -17.05
N ASP A 292 -6.20 12.75 -18.37
CA ASP A 292 -7.06 11.89 -19.20
C ASP A 292 -6.33 10.62 -19.69
N GLN A 293 -5.02 10.54 -19.51
CA GLN A 293 -4.19 9.40 -19.91
C GLN A 293 -3.00 9.23 -18.95
N ALA A 294 -2.40 8.04 -18.96
CA ALA A 294 -1.20 7.78 -18.17
C ALA A 294 0.03 8.50 -18.73
N LEU A 295 0.76 9.19 -17.86
CA LEU A 295 2.06 9.80 -18.15
C LEU A 295 3.19 8.80 -17.91
N THR A 296 4.02 8.54 -18.92
CA THR A 296 5.28 7.80 -18.72
C THR A 296 6.45 8.79 -18.63
N VAL A 297 7.12 8.83 -17.47
CA VAL A 297 8.31 9.65 -17.25
C VAL A 297 9.55 8.77 -17.28
N ILE A 298 10.47 9.10 -18.18
CA ILE A 298 11.77 8.43 -18.29
C ILE A 298 12.81 9.30 -17.60
N GLN A 299 13.63 8.71 -16.74
CA GLN A 299 14.72 9.40 -16.05
C GLN A 299 15.61 10.14 -17.05
N ALA A 300 15.84 11.43 -16.80
CA ALA A 300 16.74 12.24 -17.60
C ALA A 300 18.18 11.74 -17.48
N THR A 301 18.89 11.62 -18.60
CA THR A 301 20.34 11.36 -18.59
C THR A 301 21.09 12.69 -18.46
N ASN A 302 22.05 12.74 -17.55
CA ASN A 302 23.03 13.84 -17.48
C ASN A 302 23.88 13.92 -18.76
#